data_AF-A0A4Q1SBL1-F1
#
_entry.id   AF-A0A4Q1SBL1-F1
#
_cell.length_a   1.000
_cell.length_b   1.000
_cell.length_c   1.000
_cell.angle_alpha   90.00
_cell.angle_beta   90.00
_cell.angle_gamma   90.00
#
_symmetry.space_group_name_H-M   'P 1'
#
loop_
_entity.id
_entity.type
_entity.pdbx_description
1 polymer ?
#
loop_
_entity_poly.entity_id
_entity_poly.type
_entity_poly.pdbx_seq_one_letter_code
_entity_poly.pdbx_strand_id
1 'polypeptide(L)'
;MSEETSLSGEPRSYSGLFLVLLAVAVLAAVGGLGWSYYLSGRLTNAEAKLSQAQQQNDKLSSALDETNARLKVTSDTLGKSLGLTQKQLEMRADDLLRRQQSDAARLETEQKETQKAVSSVSSDVSNVKTDVGGVKTDLGNTQTQLKSDEAQLQSMKGDMGVQSGLIATNHDELEILKHKGDRNYYEFTLDKGQRKPVSTVSLELKKADAKHSRYTLEVYADDKKIEKKDRGLNEPVQFYTGKDNNLYELVVNSIDKNQVRGYISTPKSAPVPVSTN
;
A
#
# COMPACT_ATOMS: atom_id res chain seq x y z
N MET A 1 75.25 -119.14 -68.91
CA MET A 1 74.42 -120.21 -69.50
C MET A 1 73.09 -119.55 -69.81
N SER A 2 72.98 -118.74 -70.86
CA SER A 2 73.32 -119.01 -72.27
C SER A 2 72.59 -120.25 -72.74
N GLU A 3 71.52 -120.07 -73.51
CA GLU A 3 71.31 -120.81 -74.76
C GLU A 3 70.13 -120.17 -75.52
N GLU A 4 70.48 -119.54 -76.64
CA GLU A 4 69.55 -119.26 -77.74
C GLU A 4 69.15 -120.58 -78.41
N THR A 5 67.93 -120.68 -78.91
CA THR A 5 67.64 -121.63 -79.99
C THR A 5 66.63 -121.03 -80.95
N SER A 6 67.05 -120.99 -82.20
CA SER A 6 66.50 -120.27 -83.33
C SER A 6 65.44 -121.06 -84.10
N LEU A 7 64.36 -120.34 -84.46
CA LEU A 7 63.66 -120.27 -85.76
C LEU A 7 63.15 -121.56 -86.42
N SER A 8 61.83 -121.57 -86.70
CA SER A 8 61.26 -122.10 -87.94
C SER A 8 59.94 -121.38 -88.25
N GLY A 9 59.92 -120.68 -89.39
CA GLY A 9 58.72 -120.04 -89.93
C GLY A 9 57.91 -121.02 -90.77
N GLU A 10 56.59 -120.96 -90.60
CA GLU A 10 55.60 -121.75 -91.34
C GLU A 10 54.52 -120.79 -91.89
N PRO A 11 54.12 -120.87 -93.17
CA PRO A 11 53.20 -119.90 -93.77
C PRO A 11 51.76 -120.20 -93.34
N ARG A 12 51.11 -119.29 -92.60
CA ARG A 12 49.72 -119.47 -92.16
C ARG A 12 48.75 -118.67 -93.03
N SER A 13 47.93 -119.41 -93.78
CA SER A 13 46.69 -118.95 -94.41
C SER A 13 45.70 -118.52 -93.33
N TYR A 14 45.31 -117.24 -93.30
CA TYR A 14 44.30 -116.72 -92.37
C TYR A 14 42.90 -117.08 -92.90
N SER A 15 42.12 -117.83 -92.11
CA SER A 15 40.73 -118.15 -92.43
C SER A 15 39.84 -116.90 -92.30
N GLY A 16 38.94 -116.68 -93.26
CA GLY A 16 38.09 -115.47 -93.31
C GLY A 16 37.24 -115.21 -92.06
N LEU A 17 37.02 -116.23 -91.23
CA LEU A 17 36.26 -116.14 -89.99
C LEU A 17 37.02 -115.37 -88.89
N PHE A 18 38.35 -115.45 -88.85
CA PHE A 18 39.17 -114.65 -87.93
C PHE A 18 39.14 -113.16 -88.29
N LEU A 19 39.13 -112.84 -89.59
CA LEU A 19 39.03 -111.45 -90.06
C LEU A 19 37.67 -110.82 -89.74
N VAL A 20 36.58 -111.59 -89.83
CA VAL A 20 35.23 -111.13 -89.45
C VAL A 20 35.15 -110.86 -87.95
N LEU A 21 35.65 -111.76 -87.11
CA LEU A 21 35.65 -111.56 -85.66
C LEU A 21 36.51 -110.36 -85.24
N LEU A 22 37.67 -110.17 -85.88
CA LEU A 22 38.52 -109.00 -85.66
C LEU A 22 37.79 -107.71 -86.05
N ALA A 23 37.09 -107.69 -87.20
CA ALA A 23 36.31 -106.53 -87.63
C ALA A 23 35.17 -106.19 -86.65
N VAL A 24 34.45 -107.19 -86.15
CA VAL A 24 33.40 -107.00 -85.14
C VAL A 24 33.99 -106.50 -83.80
N ALA A 25 35.13 -107.05 -83.37
CA ALA A 25 35.81 -106.61 -82.16
C ALA A 25 36.28 -105.14 -82.27
N VAL A 26 36.81 -104.73 -83.43
CA VAL A 26 37.19 -103.34 -83.70
C VAL A 26 35.97 -102.42 -83.71
N LEU A 27 34.87 -102.82 -84.34
CA LEU A 27 33.63 -102.03 -84.34
C LEU A 27 33.04 -101.88 -82.92
N ALA A 28 33.05 -102.95 -82.12
CA ALA A 28 32.63 -102.90 -80.73
C ALA A 28 33.54 -102.00 -79.88
N ALA A 29 34.86 -102.05 -80.10
CA ALA A 29 35.82 -101.18 -79.43
C ALA A 29 35.60 -99.69 -79.80
N VAL A 30 35.36 -99.38 -81.08
CA VAL A 30 35.08 -98.00 -81.53
C VAL A 30 33.74 -97.51 -80.98
N GLY A 31 32.70 -98.36 -80.98
CA GLY A 31 31.41 -98.03 -80.36
C GLY A 31 31.52 -97.79 -78.85
N GLY A 32 32.30 -98.62 -78.15
CA GLY A 32 32.61 -98.44 -76.73
C GLY A 32 33.37 -97.15 -76.44
N LEU A 33 34.35 -96.80 -77.27
CA LEU A 33 35.08 -95.54 -77.17
C LEU A 33 34.16 -94.32 -77.40
N GLY A 34 33.32 -94.36 -78.43
CA GLY A 34 32.33 -93.32 -78.69
C GLY A 34 31.32 -93.14 -77.55
N TRP A 35 30.83 -94.25 -76.99
CA TRP A 35 29.95 -94.23 -75.82
C TRP A 35 30.66 -93.71 -74.56
N SER A 36 31.91 -94.09 -74.34
CA SER A 36 32.72 -93.59 -73.21
C SER A 36 32.95 -92.08 -73.32
N TYR A 37 33.17 -91.56 -74.53
CA TYR A 37 33.36 -90.13 -74.77
C TYR A 37 32.05 -89.35 -74.55
N TYR A 38 30.93 -89.88 -75.04
CA TYR A 38 29.61 -89.30 -74.79
C TYR A 38 29.24 -89.28 -73.31
N LEU A 39 29.48 -90.39 -72.60
CA LEU A 39 29.22 -90.49 -71.17
C LEU A 39 30.15 -89.59 -70.36
N SER A 40 31.43 -89.49 -70.74
CA SER A 40 32.40 -88.56 -70.16
C SER A 40 31.94 -87.11 -70.33
N GLY A 41 31.51 -86.72 -71.54
CA GLY A 41 30.94 -85.39 -71.78
C GLY A 41 29.70 -85.10 -70.94
N ARG A 42 28.80 -86.08 -70.76
CA ARG A 42 27.63 -85.93 -69.87
C ARG A 42 28.04 -85.84 -68.40
N LEU A 43 29.04 -86.61 -67.97
CA LEU A 43 29.56 -86.60 -66.60
C LEU A 43 30.18 -85.24 -66.29
N THR A 44 31.03 -84.72 -67.18
CA THR A 44 31.64 -83.38 -67.05
C THR A 44 30.59 -82.28 -67.02
N ASN A 45 29.55 -82.36 -67.85
CA ASN A 45 28.44 -81.40 -67.82
C ASN A 45 27.60 -81.48 -66.54
N ALA A 46 27.38 -82.69 -66.00
CA ALA A 46 26.67 -82.88 -64.75
C ALA A 46 27.50 -82.37 -63.55
N GLU A 47 28.80 -82.65 -63.55
CA GLU A 47 29.76 -82.17 -62.55
C GLU A 47 29.90 -80.64 -62.58
N ALA A 48 29.94 -80.03 -63.78
CA ALA A 48 29.93 -78.58 -63.94
C ALA A 48 28.63 -77.94 -63.40
N LYS A 49 27.46 -78.54 -63.66
CA LYS A 49 26.18 -78.08 -63.10
C LYS A 49 26.13 -78.22 -61.59
N LEU A 50 26.65 -79.32 -61.04
CA LEU A 50 26.74 -79.53 -59.59
C LEU A 50 27.66 -78.49 -58.95
N SER A 51 28.83 -78.23 -59.54
CA SER A 51 29.76 -77.20 -59.07
C SER A 51 29.13 -75.80 -59.16
N GLN A 52 28.42 -75.49 -60.24
CA GLN A 52 27.73 -74.21 -60.38
C GLN A 52 26.59 -74.05 -59.36
N ALA A 53 25.82 -75.10 -59.10
CA ALA A 53 24.78 -75.11 -58.07
C ALA A 53 25.38 -74.96 -56.66
N GLN A 54 26.51 -75.62 -56.38
CA GLN A 54 27.23 -75.47 -55.12
C GLN A 54 27.74 -74.02 -54.95
N GLN A 55 28.35 -73.43 -55.98
CA GLN A 55 28.78 -72.03 -55.96
C GLN A 55 27.60 -71.06 -55.76
N GLN A 56 26.43 -71.36 -56.33
CA GLN A 56 25.22 -70.56 -56.08
C GLN A 56 24.72 -70.70 -54.64
N ASN A 57 24.73 -71.91 -54.09
CA ASN A 57 24.38 -72.14 -52.68
C ASN A 57 25.35 -71.43 -51.73
N ASP A 58 26.66 -71.47 -52.00
CA ASP A 58 27.68 -70.80 -51.19
C ASP A 58 27.51 -69.27 -51.24
N LYS A 59 27.21 -68.72 -52.43
CA LYS A 59 26.87 -67.29 -52.60
C LYS A 59 25.60 -66.92 -51.86
N LEU A 60 24.57 -67.75 -51.94
CA LEU A 60 23.29 -67.50 -51.26
C LEU A 60 23.46 -67.58 -49.73
N SER A 61 24.22 -68.56 -49.23
CA SER A 61 24.59 -68.67 -47.81
C SER A 61 25.33 -67.42 -47.34
N SER A 62 26.32 -66.97 -48.12
CA SER A 62 27.07 -65.75 -47.79
C SER A 62 26.18 -64.50 -47.77
N ALA A 63 25.25 -64.38 -48.73
CA ALA A 63 24.28 -63.28 -48.77
C ALA A 63 23.28 -63.33 -47.61
N LEU A 64 22.87 -64.53 -47.18
CA LEU A 64 22.02 -64.72 -46.01
C LEU A 64 22.76 -64.35 -44.72
N ASP A 65 24.03 -64.76 -44.57
CA ASP A 65 24.86 -64.40 -43.41
C ASP A 65 25.08 -62.90 -43.34
N GLU A 66 25.38 -62.26 -44.47
CA GLU A 66 25.50 -60.81 -44.55
C GLU A 66 24.18 -60.10 -44.20
N THR A 67 23.06 -60.58 -44.73
CA THR A 67 21.73 -60.01 -44.44
C THR A 67 21.36 -60.19 -42.97
N ASN A 68 21.60 -61.37 -42.40
CA ASN A 68 21.37 -61.63 -40.97
C ASN A 68 22.25 -60.74 -40.09
N ALA A 69 23.52 -60.55 -40.43
CA ALA A 69 24.41 -59.65 -39.73
C ALA A 69 23.90 -58.19 -39.79
N ARG A 70 23.48 -57.72 -40.97
CA ARG A 70 22.90 -56.38 -41.16
C ARG A 70 21.60 -56.19 -40.39
N LEU A 71 20.71 -57.19 -40.40
CA LEU A 71 19.45 -57.16 -39.65
C LEU A 71 19.70 -57.11 -38.15
N LYS A 72 20.66 -57.89 -37.64
CA LYS A 72 21.04 -57.87 -36.23
C LYS A 72 21.58 -56.50 -35.81
N VAL A 73 22.50 -55.92 -36.58
CA VAL A 73 23.05 -54.58 -36.30
C VAL A 73 21.96 -53.50 -36.38
N THR A 74 21.08 -53.58 -37.39
CA THR A 74 19.97 -52.63 -37.55
C THR A 74 18.97 -52.75 -36.40
N SER A 75 18.66 -53.96 -35.96
CA SER A 75 17.77 -54.22 -34.82
C SER A 75 18.41 -53.73 -33.51
N ASP A 76 19.69 -53.99 -33.28
CA ASP A 76 20.41 -53.54 -32.08
C ASP A 76 20.51 -52.01 -32.02
N THR A 77 20.80 -51.36 -33.16
CA THR A 77 20.89 -49.90 -33.24
C THR A 77 19.54 -49.23 -33.09
N LEU A 78 18.49 -49.77 -33.71
CA LEU A 78 17.13 -49.29 -33.56
C LEU A 78 16.61 -49.51 -32.13
N GLY A 79 16.88 -50.67 -31.52
CA GLY A 79 16.53 -50.94 -30.13
C GLY A 79 17.21 -49.97 -29.17
N LYS A 80 18.49 -49.67 -29.38
CA LYS A 80 19.23 -48.68 -28.60
C LYS A 80 18.70 -47.25 -28.82
N SER A 81 18.44 -46.85 -30.06
CA SER A 81 17.95 -45.49 -30.35
C SER A 81 16.53 -45.28 -29.83
N LEU A 82 15.65 -46.28 -29.96
CA LEU A 82 14.31 -46.25 -29.38
C LEU A 82 14.36 -46.25 -27.85
N GLY A 83 15.22 -47.06 -27.23
CA GLY A 83 15.40 -47.06 -25.78
C GLY A 83 15.94 -45.72 -25.24
N LEU A 84 16.90 -45.11 -25.94
CA LEU A 84 17.39 -43.77 -25.63
C LEU A 84 16.30 -42.71 -25.80
N THR A 85 15.52 -42.79 -26.88
CA THR A 85 14.41 -41.87 -27.16
C THR A 85 13.31 -41.99 -26.12
N GLN A 86 12.92 -43.22 -25.73
CA GLN A 86 11.96 -43.49 -24.68
C GLN A 86 12.43 -42.92 -23.33
N LYS A 87 13.69 -43.18 -22.96
CA LYS A 87 14.29 -42.63 -21.73
C LYS A 87 14.33 -41.11 -21.73
N GLN A 88 14.63 -40.49 -22.88
CA GLN A 88 14.66 -39.03 -23.01
C GLN A 88 13.25 -38.41 -22.92
N LEU A 89 12.24 -39.07 -23.49
CA LEU A 89 10.83 -38.68 -23.35
C LEU A 89 10.37 -38.77 -21.89
N GLU A 90 10.69 -39.87 -21.20
CA GLU A 90 10.32 -40.09 -19.80
C GLU A 90 10.99 -39.07 -18.87
N MET A 91 12.30 -38.80 -19.05
CA MET A 91 12.99 -37.75 -18.30
C MET A 91 12.39 -36.36 -18.53
N ARG A 92 11.96 -36.03 -19.75
CA ARG A 92 11.29 -34.76 -20.03
C ARG A 92 9.88 -34.69 -19.45
N ALA A 93 9.13 -35.79 -19.49
CA ALA A 93 7.80 -35.87 -18.88
C ALA A 93 7.89 -35.67 -17.37
N ASP A 94 8.86 -36.32 -16.71
CA ASP A 94 9.11 -36.17 -15.28
C ASP A 94 9.57 -34.76 -14.91
N ASP A 95 10.46 -34.14 -15.70
CA ASP A 95 10.89 -32.76 -15.46
C ASP A 95 9.72 -31.77 -15.61
N LEU A 96 8.87 -31.96 -16.62
CA LEU A 96 7.66 -31.15 -16.82
C LEU A 96 6.68 -31.30 -15.66
N LEU A 97 6.42 -32.52 -15.21
CA LEU A 97 5.54 -32.79 -14.06
C LEU A 97 6.08 -32.17 -12.77
N ARG A 98 7.39 -32.29 -12.52
CA ARG A 98 8.04 -31.66 -11.35
C ARG A 98 7.95 -30.15 -11.40
N ARG A 99 8.23 -29.53 -12.55
CA ARG A 99 8.09 -28.08 -12.74
C ARG A 99 6.65 -27.64 -12.50
N GLN A 100 5.69 -28.32 -13.11
CA GLN A 100 4.27 -28.02 -12.94
C GLN A 100 3.82 -28.10 -11.48
N GLN A 101 4.25 -29.12 -10.74
CA GLN A 101 3.96 -29.23 -9.30
C GLN A 101 4.62 -28.11 -8.50
N SER A 102 5.88 -27.77 -8.80
CA SER A 102 6.59 -26.68 -8.11
C SER A 102 5.97 -25.31 -8.38
N ASP A 103 5.57 -25.05 -9.62
CA ASP A 103 4.91 -23.81 -10.01
C ASP A 103 3.51 -23.74 -9.41
N ALA A 104 2.76 -24.85 -9.37
CA ALA A 104 1.46 -24.90 -8.69
C ALA A 104 1.59 -24.62 -7.20
N ALA A 105 2.57 -25.21 -6.51
CA ALA A 105 2.82 -24.96 -5.09
C ALA A 105 3.24 -23.50 -4.82
N ARG A 106 4.07 -22.93 -5.71
CA ARG A 106 4.48 -21.52 -5.64
C ARG A 106 3.31 -20.58 -5.85
N LEU A 107 2.49 -20.82 -6.87
CA LEU A 107 1.26 -20.07 -7.15
C LEU A 107 0.27 -20.15 -5.99
N GLU A 108 0.08 -21.32 -5.38
CA GLU A 108 -0.79 -21.47 -4.21
C GLU A 108 -0.27 -20.67 -3.02
N THR A 109 1.04 -20.65 -2.80
CA THR A 109 1.68 -19.86 -1.74
C THR A 109 1.53 -18.37 -2.00
N GLU A 110 1.83 -17.91 -3.22
CA GLU A 110 1.66 -16.52 -3.65
C GLU A 110 0.19 -16.07 -3.53
N GLN A 111 -0.78 -16.94 -3.87
CA GLN A 111 -2.21 -16.65 -3.69
C GLN A 111 -2.58 -16.53 -2.22
N LYS A 112 -2.09 -17.41 -1.34
CA LYS A 112 -2.34 -17.32 0.11
C LYS A 112 -1.75 -16.04 0.70
N GLU A 113 -0.53 -15.68 0.33
CA GLU A 113 0.10 -14.44 0.80
C GLU A 113 -0.61 -13.20 0.24
N THR A 114 -1.02 -13.23 -1.03
CA THR A 114 -1.84 -12.16 -1.63
C THR A 114 -3.18 -12.05 -0.92
N GLN A 115 -3.85 -13.16 -0.61
CA GLN A 115 -5.13 -13.14 0.08
C GLN A 115 -5.00 -12.60 1.50
N LYS A 116 -3.94 -12.97 2.24
CA LYS A 116 -3.62 -12.36 3.55
C LYS A 116 -3.37 -10.87 3.44
N ALA A 117 -2.58 -10.42 2.45
CA ALA A 117 -2.31 -9.01 2.23
C ALA A 117 -3.59 -8.24 1.90
N VAL A 118 -4.45 -8.78 1.03
CA VAL A 118 -5.76 -8.20 0.70
C VAL A 118 -6.67 -8.13 1.93
N SER A 119 -6.71 -9.18 2.76
CA SER A 119 -7.47 -9.16 4.01
C SER A 119 -6.95 -8.10 4.98
N SER A 120 -5.63 -7.99 5.16
CA SER A 120 -5.01 -6.95 6.00
C SER A 120 -5.36 -5.55 5.49
N VAL A 121 -5.17 -5.30 4.19
CA VAL A 121 -5.52 -4.02 3.57
C VAL A 121 -7.02 -3.70 3.74
N SER A 122 -7.89 -4.70 3.61
CA SER A 122 -9.33 -4.52 3.84
C SER A 122 -9.64 -4.12 5.29
N SER A 123 -8.93 -4.69 6.27
CA SER A 123 -9.03 -4.31 7.68
C SER A 123 -8.52 -2.89 7.91
N ASP A 124 -7.35 -2.54 7.36
CA ASP A 124 -6.78 -1.20 7.47
C ASP A 124 -7.70 -0.14 6.85
N VAL A 125 -8.29 -0.41 5.68
CA VAL A 125 -9.27 0.48 5.04
C VAL A 125 -10.52 0.64 5.91
N SER A 126 -10.97 -0.41 6.61
CA SER A 126 -12.11 -0.33 7.52
C SER A 126 -11.80 0.50 8.77
N ASN A 127 -10.58 0.39 9.29
CA ASN A 127 -10.11 1.22 10.41
C ASN A 127 -10.00 2.68 9.99
N VAL A 128 -9.36 2.97 8.84
CA VAL A 128 -9.26 4.34 8.29
C VAL A 128 -10.65 4.93 8.04
N LYS A 129 -11.62 4.15 7.55
CA LYS A 129 -13.00 4.61 7.38
C LYS A 129 -13.64 5.00 8.71
N THR A 130 -13.36 4.25 9.78
CA THR A 130 -13.83 4.54 11.13
C THR A 130 -13.19 5.82 11.67
N ASP A 131 -11.86 5.95 11.54
CA ASP A 131 -11.12 7.13 11.98
C ASP A 131 -11.60 8.40 11.25
N VAL A 132 -11.79 8.33 9.93
CA VAL A 132 -12.34 9.44 9.14
C VAL A 132 -13.77 9.79 9.57
N GLY A 133 -14.58 8.80 9.95
CA GLY A 133 -15.91 9.03 10.55
C GLY A 133 -15.85 9.75 11.90
N GLY A 134 -14.88 9.37 12.74
CA GLY A 134 -14.58 10.06 14.00
C GLY A 134 -14.15 11.51 13.79
N VAL A 135 -13.14 11.73 12.94
CA VAL A 135 -12.65 13.09 12.59
C VAL A 135 -13.76 13.96 12.03
N LYS A 136 -14.64 13.43 11.19
CA LYS A 136 -15.81 14.17 10.67
C LYS A 136 -16.75 14.61 11.79
N THR A 137 -16.95 13.77 12.80
CA THR A 137 -17.77 14.08 13.98
C THR A 137 -17.09 15.15 14.84
N ASP A 138 -15.81 14.99 15.12
CA ASP A 138 -15.03 15.96 15.89
C ASP A 138 -14.95 17.33 15.22
N LEU A 139 -14.86 17.35 13.88
CA LEU A 139 -14.91 18.59 13.11
C LEU A 139 -16.28 19.27 13.22
N GLY A 140 -17.37 18.51 13.18
CA GLY A 140 -18.73 19.03 13.41
C GLY A 140 -18.91 19.60 14.82
N ASN A 141 -18.37 18.90 15.82
CA ASN A 141 -18.37 19.38 17.21
C ASN A 141 -17.54 20.66 17.37
N THR A 142 -16.35 20.71 16.79
CA THR A 142 -15.47 21.89 16.81
C THR A 142 -16.13 23.08 16.11
N GLN A 143 -16.79 22.87 14.97
CA GLN A 143 -17.53 23.92 14.27
C GLN A 143 -18.69 24.45 15.12
N THR A 144 -19.38 23.58 15.85
CA THR A 144 -20.47 23.97 16.76
C THR A 144 -19.93 24.75 17.96
N GLN A 145 -18.83 24.30 18.55
CA GLN A 145 -18.16 25.01 19.64
C GLN A 145 -17.69 26.40 19.19
N LEU A 146 -17.06 26.52 18.03
CA LEU A 146 -16.64 27.80 17.47
C LEU A 146 -17.79 28.78 17.27
N LYS A 147 -18.96 28.30 16.80
CA LYS A 147 -20.16 29.15 16.69
C LYS A 147 -20.68 29.60 18.06
N SER A 148 -20.63 28.72 19.06
CA SER A 148 -21.01 29.06 20.43
C SER A 148 -20.07 30.10 21.03
N ASP A 149 -18.76 29.91 20.87
CA ASP A 149 -17.74 30.83 21.34
C ASP A 149 -17.86 32.20 20.64
N GLU A 150 -18.12 32.22 19.33
CA GLU A 150 -18.38 33.44 18.58
C GLU A 150 -19.60 34.19 19.12
N ALA A 151 -20.72 33.50 19.38
CA ALA A 151 -21.91 34.10 19.96
C ALA A 151 -21.65 34.67 21.37
N GLN A 152 -20.89 33.94 22.19
CA GLN A 152 -20.49 34.39 23.52
C GLN A 152 -19.58 35.63 23.45
N LEU A 153 -18.62 35.66 22.52
CA LEU A 153 -17.76 36.83 22.31
C LEU A 153 -18.54 38.04 21.79
N GLN A 154 -19.52 37.84 20.91
CA GLN A 154 -20.41 38.92 20.45
C GLN A 154 -21.24 39.49 21.62
N SER A 155 -21.75 38.61 22.50
CA SER A 155 -22.46 39.03 23.72
C SER A 155 -21.56 39.81 24.66
N MET A 156 -20.34 39.31 24.94
CA MET A 156 -19.36 40.00 25.78
C MET A 156 -18.95 41.36 25.21
N LYS A 157 -18.78 41.45 23.88
CA LYS A 157 -18.49 42.72 23.21
C LYS A 157 -19.65 43.71 23.36
N GLY A 158 -20.90 43.24 23.28
CA GLY A 158 -22.08 44.05 23.53
C GLY A 158 -22.14 44.57 24.96
N ASP A 159 -21.93 43.69 25.94
CA ASP A 159 -21.97 44.02 27.36
C ASP A 159 -20.86 44.99 27.77
N MET A 160 -19.63 44.79 27.29
CA MET A 160 -18.53 45.75 27.48
C MET A 160 -18.83 47.12 26.84
N GLY A 161 -19.52 47.15 25.69
CA GLY A 161 -19.97 48.39 25.06
C GLY A 161 -20.97 49.16 25.94
N VAL A 162 -21.87 48.45 26.63
CA VAL A 162 -22.83 49.04 27.58
C VAL A 162 -22.11 49.49 28.86
N GLN A 163 -21.20 48.68 29.39
CA GLN A 163 -20.46 48.98 30.62
C GLN A 163 -19.54 50.20 30.46
N SER A 164 -18.91 50.37 29.30
CA SER A 164 -18.12 51.58 29.00
C SER A 164 -18.96 52.87 28.99
N GLY A 165 -20.29 52.76 28.87
CA GLY A 165 -21.21 53.90 28.92
C GLY A 165 -21.74 54.27 30.31
N LEU A 166 -21.32 53.58 31.37
CA LEU A 166 -21.84 53.78 32.75
C LEU A 166 -20.98 54.71 33.63
N ILE A 167 -19.86 55.23 33.14
CA ILE A 167 -18.99 56.19 33.86
C ILE A 167 -18.77 57.39 32.94
N ALA A 168 -19.29 58.56 33.33
CA ALA A 168 -19.07 59.80 32.59
C ALA A 168 -17.76 60.45 33.04
N THR A 169 -16.93 60.80 32.07
CA THR A 169 -15.64 61.48 32.30
C THR A 169 -15.72 62.98 32.04
N ASN A 170 -16.73 63.43 31.27
CA ASN A 170 -16.98 64.83 30.93
C ASN A 170 -18.48 65.21 31.04
N HIS A 171 -18.79 66.49 30.88
CA HIS A 171 -20.13 67.05 31.04
C HIS A 171 -21.13 66.48 30.03
N ASP A 172 -20.74 66.34 28.77
CA ASP A 172 -21.61 65.82 27.69
C ASP A 172 -21.97 64.35 27.95
N GLU A 173 -21.01 63.54 28.42
CA GLU A 173 -21.25 62.16 28.86
C GLU A 173 -22.16 62.08 30.09
N LEU A 174 -22.09 63.05 31.00
CA LEU A 174 -22.98 63.15 32.16
C LEU A 174 -24.41 63.46 31.73
N GLU A 175 -24.60 64.33 30.74
CA GLU A 175 -25.90 64.65 30.16
C GLU A 175 -26.52 63.43 29.47
N ILE A 176 -25.72 62.66 28.73
CA ILE A 176 -26.14 61.37 28.16
C ILE A 176 -26.56 60.38 29.27
N LEU A 177 -25.80 60.30 30.37
CA LEU A 177 -26.15 59.46 31.52
C LEU A 177 -27.44 59.92 32.24
N LYS A 178 -27.68 61.23 32.34
CA LYS A 178 -28.95 61.79 32.86
C LYS A 178 -30.14 61.35 32.01
N HIS A 179 -29.98 61.33 30.68
CA HIS A 179 -31.05 60.92 29.76
C HIS A 179 -31.24 59.41 29.64
N LYS A 180 -30.19 58.61 29.82
CA LYS A 180 -30.24 57.14 29.70
C LYS A 180 -30.57 56.38 30.99
N GLY A 181 -30.49 57.01 32.18
CA GLY A 181 -30.56 56.30 33.47
C GLY A 181 -31.62 56.77 34.47
N ASP A 182 -31.82 55.97 35.52
CA ASP A 182 -32.72 56.25 36.67
C ASP A 182 -32.04 57.01 37.82
N ARG A 183 -31.05 57.84 37.50
CA ARG A 183 -30.24 58.54 38.49
C ARG A 183 -30.14 60.03 38.19
N ASN A 184 -30.19 60.84 39.25
CA ASN A 184 -29.95 62.28 39.20
C ASN A 184 -28.45 62.54 39.43
N TYR A 185 -27.87 63.44 38.65
CA TYR A 185 -26.45 63.78 38.75
C TYR A 185 -26.28 65.25 39.14
N TYR A 186 -25.56 65.48 40.24
CA TYR A 186 -25.28 66.80 40.80
C TYR A 186 -23.79 67.08 40.73
N GLU A 187 -23.39 68.04 39.89
CA GLU A 187 -21.99 68.45 39.77
C GLU A 187 -21.54 69.29 40.96
N PHE A 188 -20.27 69.20 41.30
CA PHE A 188 -19.67 69.99 42.36
C PHE A 188 -18.23 70.40 42.04
N THR A 189 -17.83 71.51 42.65
CA THR A 189 -16.44 71.96 42.73
C THR A 189 -16.12 72.26 44.19
N LEU A 190 -15.16 71.53 44.77
CA LEU A 190 -14.80 71.63 46.18
C LEU A 190 -13.39 72.18 46.33
N ASP A 191 -13.27 73.22 47.16
CA ASP A 191 -12.00 73.79 47.57
C ASP A 191 -11.58 73.19 48.93
N LYS A 192 -10.28 72.97 49.12
CA LYS A 192 -9.76 72.29 50.31
C LYS A 192 -10.14 73.04 51.60
N GLY A 193 -10.71 72.31 52.56
CA GLY A 193 -11.17 72.84 53.84
C GLY A 193 -12.51 73.59 53.79
N GLN A 194 -13.17 73.64 52.62
CA GLN A 194 -14.52 74.18 52.51
C GLN A 194 -15.55 73.05 52.46
N ARG A 195 -16.55 73.15 53.32
CA ARG A 195 -17.72 72.27 53.30
C ARG A 195 -18.76 72.88 52.36
N LYS A 196 -19.16 72.16 51.32
CA LYS A 196 -20.23 72.58 50.39
C LYS A 196 -21.36 71.56 50.36
N PRO A 197 -22.64 71.99 50.45
CA PRO A 197 -23.78 71.11 50.23
C PRO A 197 -23.88 70.73 48.74
N VAL A 198 -24.13 69.44 48.47
CA VAL A 198 -24.31 68.90 47.12
C VAL A 198 -25.43 67.86 47.21
N SER A 199 -26.58 68.16 46.60
CA SER A 199 -27.83 67.42 46.83
C SER A 199 -28.24 67.46 48.31
N THR A 200 -28.50 66.32 48.94
CA THR A 200 -28.94 66.17 50.35
C THR A 200 -27.77 65.98 51.33
N VAL A 201 -26.53 65.93 50.84
CA VAL A 201 -25.32 65.70 51.64
C VAL A 201 -24.39 66.90 51.58
N SER A 202 -23.45 67.00 52.52
CA SER A 202 -22.33 67.96 52.40
C SER A 202 -21.02 67.23 52.15
N LEU A 203 -20.18 67.82 51.31
CA LEU A 203 -18.85 67.32 51.01
C LEU A 203 -17.79 68.31 51.48
N GLU A 204 -16.66 67.79 51.97
CA GLU A 204 -15.50 68.60 52.33
C GLU A 204 -14.20 67.94 51.87
N LEU A 205 -13.39 68.67 51.10
CA LEU A 205 -12.09 68.20 50.62
C LEU A 205 -11.03 68.33 51.71
N LYS A 206 -10.45 67.21 52.14
CA LYS A 206 -9.36 67.18 53.14
C LYS A 206 -7.98 67.14 52.51
N LYS A 207 -7.80 66.38 51.44
CA LYS A 207 -6.51 66.25 50.74
C LYS A 207 -6.76 66.11 49.24
N ALA A 208 -5.95 66.80 48.45
CA ALA A 208 -5.87 66.62 47.00
C ALA A 208 -4.39 66.46 46.63
N ASP A 209 -4.06 65.36 45.96
CA ASP A 209 -2.74 65.05 45.41
C ASP A 209 -2.88 64.90 43.89
N ALA A 210 -2.72 66.02 43.19
CA ALA A 210 -2.82 66.06 41.73
C ALA A 210 -1.72 65.23 41.03
N LYS A 211 -0.55 65.03 41.66
CA LYS A 211 0.57 64.27 41.06
C LYS A 211 0.30 62.77 41.05
N HIS A 212 -0.36 62.27 42.07
CA HIS A 212 -0.69 60.85 42.20
C HIS A 212 -2.17 60.55 41.88
N SER A 213 -2.93 61.58 41.44
CA SER A 213 -4.36 61.47 41.14
C SER A 213 -5.19 60.88 42.29
N ARG A 214 -4.84 61.26 43.53
CA ARG A 214 -5.48 60.80 44.76
C ARG A 214 -6.14 61.94 45.51
N TYR A 215 -7.26 61.66 46.16
CA TYR A 215 -7.92 62.61 47.05
C TYR A 215 -8.44 61.94 48.33
N THR A 216 -8.66 62.76 49.36
CA THR A 216 -9.41 62.38 50.55
C THR A 216 -10.54 63.39 50.76
N LEU A 217 -11.77 62.89 50.76
CA LEU A 217 -12.99 63.66 50.99
C LEU A 217 -13.68 63.16 52.26
N GLU A 218 -14.39 64.04 52.94
CA GLU A 218 -15.35 63.68 53.98
C GLU A 218 -16.76 63.96 53.47
N VAL A 219 -17.61 62.95 53.61
CA VAL A 219 -19.04 63.02 53.30
C VAL A 219 -19.80 63.16 54.61
N TYR A 220 -20.58 64.21 54.73
CA TYR A 220 -21.50 64.45 55.82
C TYR A 220 -22.91 64.16 55.32
N ALA A 221 -23.46 63.05 55.80
CA ALA A 221 -24.75 62.54 55.39
C ALA A 221 -25.54 62.17 56.64
N ASP A 222 -26.74 62.72 56.78
CA ASP A 222 -27.56 62.61 57.99
C ASP A 222 -26.76 63.04 59.23
N ASP A 223 -26.56 62.14 60.21
CA ASP A 223 -25.74 62.36 61.42
C ASP A 223 -24.36 61.67 61.35
N LYS A 224 -23.97 61.15 60.18
CA LYS A 224 -22.72 60.40 60.01
C LYS A 224 -21.70 61.20 59.23
N LYS A 225 -20.45 61.06 59.68
CA LYS A 225 -19.26 61.55 59.00
C LYS A 225 -18.50 60.36 58.41
N ILE A 226 -18.44 60.30 57.08
CA ILE A 226 -17.83 59.19 56.34
C ILE A 226 -16.58 59.69 55.64
N GLU A 227 -15.42 59.21 56.08
CA GLU A 227 -14.15 59.52 55.41
C GLU A 227 -13.97 58.61 54.18
N LYS A 228 -13.67 59.22 53.03
CA LYS A 228 -13.30 58.56 51.78
C LYS A 228 -11.83 58.86 51.50
N LYS A 229 -10.96 58.09 52.15
CA LYS A 229 -9.51 58.27 52.13
C LYS A 229 -8.86 57.65 50.88
N ASP A 230 -7.89 58.39 50.32
CA ASP A 230 -6.96 57.94 49.27
C ASP A 230 -7.62 57.36 48.01
N ARG A 231 -8.71 57.99 47.57
CA ARG A 231 -9.49 57.55 46.40
C ARG A 231 -8.90 58.08 45.10
N GLY A 232 -8.99 57.26 44.05
CA GLY A 232 -8.47 57.59 42.72
C GLY A 232 -9.41 58.48 41.91
N LEU A 233 -8.84 59.17 40.92
CA LEU A 233 -9.59 59.85 39.87
C LEU A 233 -10.48 58.86 39.10
N ASN A 234 -11.70 59.28 38.74
CA ASN A 234 -12.70 58.49 38.02
C ASN A 234 -13.09 57.16 38.71
N GLU A 235 -12.82 57.03 40.01
CA GLU A 235 -13.28 55.89 40.83
C GLU A 235 -14.65 56.22 41.45
N PRO A 236 -15.70 55.43 41.19
CA PRO A 236 -16.99 55.62 41.83
C PRO A 236 -16.92 55.21 43.31
N VAL A 237 -17.17 56.17 44.19
CA VAL A 237 -17.15 55.98 45.63
C VAL A 237 -18.59 55.90 46.15
N GLN A 238 -18.99 54.69 46.52
CA GLN A 238 -20.33 54.39 47.01
C GLN A 238 -20.49 54.69 48.51
N PHE A 239 -21.63 55.27 48.89
CA PHE A 239 -22.07 55.42 50.26
C PHE A 239 -23.59 55.47 50.34
N TYR A 240 -24.16 55.11 51.49
CA TYR A 240 -25.60 55.10 51.71
C TYR A 240 -26.03 56.26 52.62
N THR A 241 -27.19 56.84 52.34
CA THR A 241 -27.77 57.96 53.11
C THR A 241 -29.30 57.97 53.06
N GLY A 242 -29.92 58.62 54.05
CA GLY A 242 -31.36 58.77 54.18
C GLY A 242 -32.05 57.57 54.84
N LYS A 243 -33.34 57.74 55.16
CA LYS A 243 -34.16 56.71 55.83
C LYS A 243 -34.30 55.42 55.03
N ASP A 244 -34.37 55.53 53.70
CA ASP A 244 -34.55 54.40 52.79
C ASP A 244 -33.23 53.76 52.33
N ASN A 245 -32.09 54.16 52.94
CA ASN A 245 -30.76 53.63 52.63
C ASN A 245 -30.45 53.69 51.12
N ASN A 246 -30.62 54.88 50.53
CA ASN A 246 -30.39 55.09 49.11
C ASN A 246 -28.89 55.07 48.78
N LEU A 247 -28.50 54.37 47.70
CA LEU A 247 -27.10 54.27 47.24
C LEU A 247 -26.69 55.53 46.47
N TYR A 248 -25.78 56.30 47.06
CA TYR A 248 -25.18 57.48 46.44
C TYR A 248 -23.79 57.09 45.93
N GLU A 249 -23.45 57.59 44.74
CA GLU A 249 -22.11 57.43 44.17
C GLU A 249 -21.48 58.78 43.95
N LEU A 250 -20.25 58.94 44.44
CA LEU A 250 -19.44 60.12 44.22
C LEU A 250 -18.31 59.78 43.27
N VAL A 251 -18.19 60.54 42.18
CA VAL A 251 -17.08 60.43 41.23
C VAL A 251 -16.37 61.76 41.17
N VAL A 252 -15.05 61.75 41.35
CA VAL A 252 -14.18 62.90 41.12
C VAL A 252 -13.48 62.69 39.79
N ASN A 253 -13.73 63.58 38.84
CA ASN A 253 -13.21 63.48 37.47
C ASN A 253 -12.03 64.44 37.19
N SER A 254 -11.78 65.41 38.08
CA SER A 254 -10.63 66.30 38.00
C SER A 254 -10.08 66.64 39.38
N ILE A 255 -8.76 66.60 39.53
CA ILE A 255 -8.03 66.94 40.76
C ILE A 255 -6.98 68.00 40.43
N ASP A 256 -7.17 69.19 41.00
CA ASP A 256 -6.29 70.34 40.89
C ASP A 256 -5.56 70.60 42.22
N LYS A 257 -4.68 71.61 42.26
CA LYS A 257 -4.00 72.01 43.50
C LYS A 257 -5.04 72.59 44.49
N ASN A 258 -5.33 71.83 45.55
CA ASN A 258 -6.31 72.17 46.60
C ASN A 258 -7.78 72.25 46.12
N GLN A 259 -8.11 71.72 44.95
CA GLN A 259 -9.47 71.73 44.43
C GLN A 259 -9.78 70.39 43.75
N VAL A 260 -11.04 69.94 43.82
CA VAL A 260 -11.52 68.79 43.06
C VAL A 260 -12.86 69.11 42.41
N ARG A 261 -13.09 68.51 41.24
CA ARG A 261 -14.36 68.58 40.51
C ARG A 261 -14.90 67.18 40.29
N GLY A 262 -16.20 67.06 40.28
CA GLY A 262 -16.87 65.77 40.19
C GLY A 262 -18.37 65.90 40.23
N TYR A 263 -19.03 64.78 40.44
CA TYR A 263 -20.48 64.71 40.59
C TYR A 263 -20.90 63.66 41.62
N ILE A 264 -22.09 63.87 42.18
CA ILE A 264 -22.81 62.85 42.94
C ILE A 264 -23.96 62.32 42.09
N SER A 265 -24.05 61.01 41.98
CA SER A 265 -25.17 60.29 41.39
C SER A 265 -26.09 59.73 42.48
N THR A 266 -27.35 60.16 42.48
CA THR A 266 -28.39 59.69 43.41
C THR A 266 -29.48 58.95 42.64
N PRO A 267 -30.22 58.00 43.23
CA PRO A 267 -31.39 57.43 42.57
C PRO A 267 -32.47 58.51 42.39
N LYS A 268 -33.31 58.39 41.34
CA LYS A 268 -34.43 59.32 41.11
C LYS A 268 -35.45 59.36 42.26
N SER A 269 -35.54 58.30 43.05
CA SER A 269 -36.36 58.21 44.26
C SER A 269 -35.77 58.96 45.46
N ALA A 270 -34.52 59.41 45.40
CA ALA A 270 -33.90 60.15 46.49
C ALA A 270 -34.56 61.53 46.67
N PRO A 271 -34.64 62.04 47.91
CA PRO A 271 -35.13 63.39 48.15
C PRO A 271 -34.32 64.40 47.35
N VAL A 272 -35.01 65.29 46.61
CA VAL A 272 -34.37 66.37 45.87
C VAL A 272 -34.02 67.52 46.83
N PRO A 273 -32.89 68.20 46.66
CA PRO A 273 -32.55 69.36 47.47
C PRO A 273 -33.62 70.45 47.31
N VAL A 274 -34.06 71.04 48.42
CA VAL A 274 -34.93 72.20 48.41
C VAL A 274 -34.15 73.41 47.91
N SER A 275 -34.49 73.91 46.72
CA SER A 275 -33.92 75.15 46.21
C SER A 275 -34.41 76.31 47.09
N THR A 276 -33.53 76.85 47.92
CA THR A 276 -33.77 78.14 48.56
C THR A 276 -33.51 79.22 47.51
N ASN A 277 -34.59 79.81 46.96
CA ASN A 277 -34.52 81.13 46.35
C ASN A 277 -34.27 82.20 47.42
#